data_AF-A0A8T1MS82-F1
#
_entry.id   AF-A0A8T1MS82-F1
#
_cell.length_a   1.000
_cell.length_b   1.000
_cell.length_c   1.000
_cell.angle_alpha   90.00
_cell.angle_beta   90.00
_cell.angle_gamma   90.00
#
_symmetry.space_group_name_H-M   'P 1'
#
loop_
_entity.id
_entity.type
_entity.pdbx_description
1 polymer ?
#
loop_
_entity_poly.entity_id
_entity_poly.type
_entity_poly.pdbx_seq_one_letter_code
_entity_poly.pdbx_strand_id
1 'polypeptide(L)'
;MLQPWPSPYSQLPESHSGTLDMNFFKYNASKARSPAFINLREVCGRHKLPPGRYAIVPSTFQPNEEAEFMLRIFAEHPQTSEEIDDAVGAADTSDTGDKNALIQPLNEAQVEALKRAFTKVAGVDGEIDSEELRDILNVAFTRDFKFNGFTLESCRSMISMMDFDRSGMLSFNEFKTLWNLLRLWKVSQSTTPSSTHWLCDSPVETAA
;
A
#
# COMPACT_ATOMS: atom_id res chain seq x y z
N MET A 1 -26.06 -20.44 40.16
CA MET A 1 -24.69 -20.83 39.75
C MET A 1 -24.30 -19.94 38.59
N LEU A 2 -23.58 -18.85 38.87
CA LEU A 2 -23.21 -17.85 37.86
C LEU A 2 -22.09 -18.44 37.00
N GLN A 3 -22.32 -18.49 35.69
CA GLN A 3 -21.30 -18.90 34.72
C GLN A 3 -20.10 -17.91 34.81
N PRO A 4 -18.85 -18.38 34.83
CA PRO A 4 -17.70 -17.50 34.91
C PRO A 4 -17.57 -16.64 33.64
N TRP A 5 -17.03 -15.44 33.84
CA TRP A 5 -16.85 -14.40 32.83
C TRP A 5 -16.06 -14.90 31.61
N PRO A 6 -16.36 -14.47 30.37
CA PRO A 6 -15.57 -14.86 29.22
C PRO A 6 -14.15 -14.27 29.30
N SER A 7 -13.21 -15.07 28.80
CA SER A 7 -11.76 -14.86 28.74
C SER A 7 -11.31 -13.44 28.28
N PRO A 8 -10.23 -12.88 28.86
CA PRO A 8 -9.73 -11.52 28.56
C PRO A 8 -9.26 -11.31 27.11
N TYR A 9 -9.13 -12.37 26.30
CA TYR A 9 -8.67 -12.31 24.90
C TYR A 9 -9.73 -11.87 23.89
N SER A 10 -10.81 -11.18 24.30
CA SER A 10 -11.95 -10.90 23.41
C SER A 10 -12.36 -9.43 23.35
N GLN A 11 -11.44 -8.54 23.70
CA GLN A 11 -11.56 -7.09 23.62
C GLN A 11 -10.44 -6.56 22.73
N LEU A 12 -10.72 -5.49 21.97
CA LEU A 12 -9.67 -4.79 21.24
C LEU A 12 -8.55 -4.39 22.23
N PRO A 13 -7.26 -4.53 21.85
CA PRO A 13 -6.15 -4.09 22.69
C PRO A 13 -6.35 -2.65 23.18
N GLU A 14 -5.90 -2.33 24.40
CA GLU A 14 -6.05 -0.98 24.96
C GLU A 14 -5.38 0.11 24.10
N SER A 15 -4.38 -0.29 23.30
CA SER A 15 -3.76 0.51 22.25
C SER A 15 -3.63 -0.37 21.00
N HIS A 16 -4.43 -0.08 19.98
CA HIS A 16 -4.22 -0.59 18.62
C HIS A 16 -3.98 0.61 17.74
N SER A 17 -2.79 0.69 17.14
CA SER A 17 -2.47 1.69 16.13
C SER A 17 -2.68 1.08 14.76
N GLY A 18 -3.54 1.69 13.94
CA GLY A 18 -3.75 1.29 12.56
C GLY A 18 -4.95 0.40 12.30
N THR A 19 -5.05 -0.11 11.09
CA THR A 19 -6.17 -0.97 10.64
C THR A 19 -6.11 -2.36 11.27
N LEU A 20 -7.26 -3.04 11.33
CA LEU A 20 -7.35 -4.42 11.83
C LEU A 20 -7.07 -5.40 10.68
N ASP A 21 -6.10 -6.28 10.88
CA ASP A 21 -5.68 -7.22 9.84
C ASP A 21 -6.65 -8.42 9.70
N MET A 22 -6.45 -9.20 8.63
CA MET A 22 -7.25 -10.41 8.37
C MET A 22 -7.14 -11.44 9.50
N ASN A 23 -6.01 -11.51 10.21
CA ASN A 23 -5.82 -12.47 11.30
C ASN A 23 -6.73 -12.13 12.48
N PHE A 24 -6.88 -10.85 12.80
CA PHE A 24 -7.82 -10.41 13.81
C PHE A 24 -9.23 -10.98 13.56
N PHE A 25 -9.78 -10.80 12.36
CA PHE A 25 -11.13 -11.29 12.03
C PHE A 25 -11.26 -12.81 11.92
N LYS A 26 -10.16 -13.52 11.58
CA LYS A 26 -10.14 -14.99 11.55
C LYS A 26 -10.24 -15.60 12.95
N TYR A 27 -9.61 -14.98 13.95
CA TYR A 27 -9.51 -15.54 15.30
C TYR A 27 -10.43 -14.89 16.33
N ASN A 28 -11.12 -13.80 15.98
CA ASN A 28 -12.07 -13.12 16.86
C ASN A 28 -13.50 -13.21 16.33
N ALA A 29 -14.39 -13.81 17.12
CA ALA A 29 -15.81 -13.85 16.79
C ALA A 29 -16.50 -12.51 17.08
N SER A 30 -17.45 -12.12 16.21
CA SER A 30 -18.28 -10.92 16.40
C SER A 30 -19.08 -10.98 17.70
N LYS A 31 -19.05 -9.90 18.49
CA LYS A 31 -19.82 -9.78 19.74
C LYS A 31 -21.29 -9.36 19.53
N ALA A 32 -21.54 -8.59 18.47
CA ALA A 32 -22.86 -8.20 17.98
C ALA A 32 -22.82 -8.10 16.45
N ARG A 33 -23.96 -8.30 15.80
CA ARG A 33 -24.12 -8.18 14.35
C ARG A 33 -25.51 -7.65 14.04
N SER A 34 -25.68 -7.09 12.84
CA SER A 34 -27.00 -6.83 12.27
C SER A 34 -27.78 -8.15 12.17
N PRO A 35 -29.11 -8.12 12.35
CA PRO A 35 -29.94 -9.33 12.32
C PRO A 35 -29.99 -9.96 10.91
N ALA A 36 -29.88 -9.15 9.87
CA ALA A 36 -29.79 -9.59 8.48
C ALA A 36 -29.08 -8.53 7.63
N PHE A 37 -28.44 -8.97 6.55
CA PHE A 37 -28.17 -8.11 5.40
C PHE A 37 -29.46 -8.01 4.60
N ILE A 38 -30.06 -6.83 4.62
CA ILE A 38 -31.32 -6.57 3.96
C ILE A 38 -31.16 -5.33 3.09
N ASN A 39 -31.75 -5.35 1.91
CA ASN A 39 -31.78 -4.20 1.01
C ASN A 39 -32.81 -3.16 1.51
N LEU A 40 -32.47 -2.49 2.60
CA LEU A 40 -33.18 -1.35 3.15
C LEU A 40 -32.23 -0.16 3.21
N ARG A 41 -32.79 1.05 3.12
CA ARG A 41 -32.03 2.31 3.25
C ARG A 41 -31.30 2.44 4.58
N GLU A 42 -31.84 1.84 5.64
CA GLU A 42 -31.25 1.86 6.98
C GLU A 42 -31.44 0.50 7.66
N VAL A 43 -30.39 0.04 8.34
CA VAL A 43 -30.43 -1.14 9.21
C VAL A 43 -30.05 -0.69 10.62
N CYS A 44 -30.98 -0.79 11.56
CA CYS A 44 -30.75 -0.48 12.96
C CYS A 44 -30.76 -1.74 13.83
N GLY A 45 -29.89 -1.76 14.83
CA GLY A 45 -29.86 -2.79 15.86
C GLY A 45 -29.73 -2.17 17.24
N ARG A 46 -30.47 -2.69 18.23
CA ARG A 46 -30.25 -2.37 19.64
C ARG A 46 -29.47 -3.50 20.30
N HIS A 47 -28.31 -3.18 20.84
CA HIS A 47 -27.43 -4.15 21.48
C HIS A 47 -27.15 -3.75 22.93
N LYS A 48 -27.00 -4.76 23.80
CA LYS A 48 -26.52 -4.59 25.17
C LYS A 48 -25.20 -5.33 25.29
N LEU A 49 -24.11 -4.57 25.40
CA LEU A 49 -22.76 -5.10 25.47
C LEU A 49 -22.16 -4.81 26.85
N PRO A 50 -21.28 -5.68 27.37
CA PRO A 50 -20.45 -5.34 28.52
C PRO A 50 -19.57 -4.10 28.23
N PRO A 51 -19.16 -3.35 29.26
CA PRO A 51 -18.19 -2.26 29.08
C PRO A 51 -16.90 -2.76 28.41
N GLY A 52 -16.43 -2.03 27.39
CA GLY A 52 -15.22 -2.39 26.63
C GLY A 52 -15.10 -1.59 25.32
N ARG A 53 -14.01 -1.81 24.59
CA ARG A 53 -13.79 -1.25 23.25
C ARG A 53 -14.29 -2.21 22.18
N TYR A 54 -15.03 -1.67 21.22
CA TYR A 54 -15.62 -2.43 20.12
C TYR A 54 -15.33 -1.73 18.79
N ALA A 55 -15.05 -2.51 17.75
CA ALA A 55 -15.00 -2.02 16.38
C ALA A 55 -16.32 -2.35 15.69
N ILE A 56 -16.87 -1.37 14.96
CA ILE A 56 -18.03 -1.56 14.10
C ILE A 56 -17.51 -1.61 12.67
N VAL A 57 -17.82 -2.71 11.96
CA VAL A 57 -17.43 -2.90 10.56
C VAL A 57 -18.67 -2.80 9.68
N PRO A 58 -18.99 -1.62 9.14
CA PRO A 58 -20.05 -1.47 8.13
C PRO A 58 -19.61 -2.16 6.83
N SER A 59 -20.49 -2.95 6.22
CA SER A 59 -20.23 -3.66 4.96
C SER A 59 -21.53 -3.96 4.22
N THR A 60 -21.42 -4.13 2.91
CA THR A 60 -22.45 -4.76 2.07
C THR A 60 -22.36 -6.29 2.19
N PHE A 61 -23.34 -7.00 1.60
CA PHE A 61 -23.32 -8.46 1.64
C PHE A 61 -22.28 -9.04 0.67
N GLN A 62 -22.19 -8.48 -0.54
CA GLN A 62 -21.24 -8.92 -1.55
C GLN A 62 -20.00 -8.02 -1.54
N PRO A 63 -18.79 -8.59 -1.71
CA PRO A 63 -17.59 -7.79 -1.87
C PRO A 63 -17.65 -6.98 -3.17
N ASN A 64 -16.90 -5.87 -3.22
CA ASN A 64 -16.78 -4.99 -4.39
C ASN A 64 -18.07 -4.24 -4.78
N GLU A 65 -18.98 -4.04 -3.82
CA GLU A 65 -20.11 -3.13 -3.99
C GLU A 65 -19.74 -1.75 -3.42
N GLU A 66 -19.72 -0.73 -4.28
CA GLU A 66 -19.51 0.65 -3.87
C GLU A 66 -20.78 1.22 -3.23
N ALA A 67 -20.63 1.89 -2.08
CA ALA A 67 -21.75 2.53 -1.40
C ALA A 67 -21.27 3.69 -0.53
N GLU A 68 -22.09 4.74 -0.45
CA GLU A 68 -21.99 5.78 0.57
C GLU A 68 -22.88 5.43 1.75
N PHE A 69 -22.39 5.61 2.97
CA PHE A 69 -23.14 5.29 4.18
C PHE A 69 -22.94 6.31 5.30
N MET A 70 -23.84 6.28 6.29
CA MET A 70 -23.74 7.07 7.51
C MET A 70 -23.95 6.15 8.72
N LEU A 71 -22.95 6.08 9.59
CA LEU A 71 -23.06 5.35 10.86
C LEU A 71 -23.46 6.32 11.98
N ARG A 72 -24.53 5.99 12.71
CA ARG A 72 -25.00 6.75 13.87
C ARG A 72 -25.03 5.86 15.10
N ILE A 73 -24.40 6.30 16.18
CA ILE A 73 -24.31 5.56 17.44
C ILE A 73 -25.08 6.31 18.52
N PHE A 74 -26.09 5.65 19.09
CA PHE A 74 -26.85 6.15 20.22
C PHE A 74 -26.53 5.30 21.45
N ALA A 75 -25.98 5.93 22.49
CA ALA A 75 -25.61 5.27 23.74
C ALA A 75 -26.37 5.90 24.92
N GLU A 76 -26.76 5.07 25.90
CA GLU A 76 -27.40 5.53 27.13
C GLU A 76 -26.44 6.31 28.04
N HIS A 77 -25.14 6.01 27.93
CA HIS A 77 -24.07 6.67 28.67
C HIS A 77 -23.13 7.38 27.70
N PRO A 78 -22.40 8.44 28.14
CA PRO A 78 -21.36 9.04 27.32
C PRO A 78 -20.33 8.00 26.90
N GLN A 79 -20.01 7.95 25.61
CA GLN A 79 -19.00 7.07 25.02
C GLN A 79 -18.15 7.88 24.05
N THR A 80 -16.90 7.47 23.88
CA THR A 80 -16.02 8.00 22.82
C THR A 80 -16.11 7.11 21.59
N SER A 81 -16.08 7.72 20.41
CA SER A 81 -16.01 7.03 19.13
C SER A 81 -14.91 7.65 18.30
N GLU A 82 -14.08 6.80 17.71
CA GLU A 82 -12.95 7.20 16.87
C GLU A 82 -12.93 6.31 15.63
N GLU A 83 -12.38 6.84 14.54
CA GLU A 83 -12.11 6.06 13.33
C GLU A 83 -10.86 5.21 13.57
N ILE A 84 -10.96 3.92 13.26
CA ILE A 84 -9.82 2.99 13.32
C ILE A 84 -9.25 2.91 11.91
N ASP A 85 -8.23 3.73 11.65
CA ASP A 85 -7.51 3.75 10.38
C ASP A 85 -6.01 3.95 10.61
N ASP A 86 -5.23 3.69 9.57
CA ASP A 86 -3.80 3.95 9.54
C ASP A 86 -3.53 5.46 9.46
N ALA A 87 -2.58 5.94 10.25
CA ALA A 87 -2.18 7.33 10.19
C ALA A 87 -1.57 7.63 8.82
N VAL A 88 -2.00 8.73 8.19
CA VAL A 88 -1.38 9.20 6.95
C VAL A 88 0.06 9.60 7.26
N GLY A 89 1.00 8.79 6.82
CA GLY A 89 2.42 9.02 6.98
C GLY A 89 3.19 8.46 5.80
N ALA A 90 3.97 9.31 5.15
CA ALA A 90 5.10 8.82 4.38
C ALA A 90 6.18 8.46 5.40
N ALA A 91 6.42 7.17 5.63
CA ALA A 91 7.62 6.76 6.32
C ALA A 91 8.80 7.21 5.45
N ASP A 92 9.46 8.30 5.84
CA ASP A 92 10.65 8.77 5.14
C ASP A 92 11.65 7.62 5.08
N THR A 93 12.14 7.33 3.87
CA THR A 93 13.16 6.30 3.63
C THR A 93 14.46 6.56 4.40
N SER A 94 14.62 7.75 4.99
CA SER A 94 15.74 8.11 5.87
C SER A 94 15.58 7.65 7.32
N ASP A 95 14.36 7.50 7.84
CA ASP A 95 14.14 7.14 9.26
C ASP A 95 13.90 5.62 9.44
N THR A 96 13.62 4.92 8.35
CA THR A 96 13.68 3.44 8.32
C THR A 96 15.07 2.99 7.88
N GLY A 97 16.04 3.05 8.80
CA GLY A 97 17.36 2.41 8.62
C GLY A 97 17.27 0.94 8.16
N ASP A 98 16.12 0.29 8.33
CA ASP A 98 15.87 -1.10 7.99
C ASP A 98 15.52 -1.36 6.51
N LYS A 99 14.96 -0.42 5.75
CA LYS A 99 14.59 -0.69 4.34
C LYS A 99 15.77 -0.54 3.37
N ASN A 100 16.69 0.39 3.67
CA ASN A 100 17.98 0.46 2.96
C ASN A 100 18.88 -0.75 3.31
N ALA A 101 18.59 -1.47 4.41
CA ALA A 101 19.26 -2.71 4.78
C ALA A 101 18.74 -3.95 4.00
N LEU A 102 17.56 -3.87 3.37
CA LEU A 102 17.02 -4.96 2.53
C LEU A 102 17.79 -5.13 1.21
N ILE A 103 18.58 -4.13 0.81
CA ILE A 103 19.39 -4.19 -0.40
C ILE A 103 20.84 -3.94 -0.05
N GLN A 104 21.70 -4.93 -0.35
CA GLN A 104 23.14 -4.72 -0.29
C GLN A 104 23.54 -3.57 -1.23
N PRO A 105 24.40 -2.63 -0.76
CA PRO A 105 24.92 -1.58 -1.61
C PRO A 105 25.54 -2.20 -2.87
N LEU A 106 25.44 -1.51 -4.02
CA LEU A 106 26.02 -2.05 -5.24
C LEU A 106 27.53 -2.26 -5.03
N ASN A 107 28.01 -3.46 -5.37
CA ASN A 107 29.43 -3.74 -5.42
C ASN A 107 30.09 -2.90 -6.54
N GLU A 108 31.40 -2.66 -6.46
CA GLU A 108 32.14 -1.86 -7.45
C GLU A 108 31.89 -2.34 -8.90
N ALA A 109 31.89 -3.66 -9.12
CA ALA A 109 31.60 -4.24 -10.43
C ALA A 109 30.18 -3.94 -10.94
N GLN A 110 29.18 -3.88 -10.05
CA GLN A 110 27.80 -3.54 -10.41
C GLN A 110 27.66 -2.05 -10.69
N VAL A 111 28.35 -1.19 -9.92
CA VAL A 111 28.41 0.25 -10.18
C VAL A 111 29.07 0.51 -11.52
N GLU A 112 30.15 -0.20 -11.86
CA GLU A 112 30.82 -0.05 -13.15
C GLU A 112 29.93 -0.53 -14.30
N ALA A 113 29.25 -1.67 -14.14
CA ALA A 113 28.28 -2.15 -15.12
C ALA A 113 27.12 -1.16 -15.32
N LEU A 114 26.60 -0.57 -14.23
CA LEU A 114 25.57 0.46 -14.27
C LEU A 114 26.08 1.73 -14.97
N LYS A 115 27.32 2.14 -14.70
CA LYS A 115 27.96 3.28 -15.36
C LYS A 115 28.15 3.03 -16.86
N ARG A 116 28.54 1.82 -17.26
CA ARG A 116 28.63 1.44 -18.68
C ARG A 116 27.25 1.45 -19.35
N ALA A 117 26.20 0.99 -18.67
CA ALA A 117 24.84 1.04 -19.19
C ALA A 117 24.35 2.49 -19.31
N PHE A 118 24.62 3.33 -18.31
CA PHE A 118 24.34 4.77 -18.33
C PHE A 118 25.03 5.44 -19.52
N THR A 119 26.35 5.33 -19.65
CA THR A 119 27.10 5.99 -20.74
C THR A 119 26.74 5.47 -22.13
N LYS A 120 26.17 4.27 -22.24
CA LYS A 120 25.70 3.75 -23.54
C LYS A 120 24.44 4.47 -24.01
N VAL A 121 23.64 4.94 -23.07
CA VAL A 121 22.31 5.52 -23.33
C VAL A 121 22.33 7.03 -23.21
N ALA A 122 23.16 7.57 -22.31
CA ALA A 122 23.42 8.99 -22.19
C ALA A 122 24.03 9.53 -23.49
N GLY A 123 23.53 10.69 -23.92
CA GLY A 123 23.97 11.39 -25.10
C GLY A 123 25.38 11.99 -24.97
N VAL A 124 25.66 12.96 -25.85
CA VAL A 124 26.96 13.68 -25.89
C VAL A 124 27.11 14.63 -24.67
N ASP A 125 25.99 15.02 -24.08
CA ASP A 125 25.86 15.80 -22.84
C ASP A 125 26.26 15.01 -21.59
N GLY A 126 26.22 13.67 -21.64
CA GLY A 126 26.54 12.82 -20.49
C GLY A 126 25.43 12.79 -19.43
N GLU A 127 24.23 13.19 -19.80
CA GLU A 127 23.01 13.15 -18.99
C GLU A 127 21.97 12.24 -19.66
N ILE A 128 20.93 11.85 -18.93
CA ILE A 128 19.85 11.00 -19.45
C ILE A 128 18.54 11.78 -19.50
N ASP A 129 17.92 11.83 -20.67
CA ASP A 129 16.58 12.40 -20.84
C ASP A 129 15.45 11.36 -20.60
N SER A 130 14.19 11.79 -20.75
CA SER A 130 13.03 10.93 -20.51
C SER A 130 12.88 9.77 -21.50
N GLU A 131 13.35 9.91 -22.74
CA GLU A 131 13.29 8.86 -23.76
C GLU A 131 14.40 7.84 -23.53
N GLU A 132 15.60 8.33 -23.27
CA GLU A 132 16.78 7.55 -22.89
C GLU A 132 16.52 6.74 -21.61
N LEU A 133 15.91 7.36 -20.59
CA LEU A 133 15.52 6.68 -19.35
C LEU A 133 14.53 5.53 -19.61
N ARG A 134 13.55 5.76 -20.49
CA ARG A 134 12.57 4.73 -20.85
C ARG A 134 13.26 3.52 -21.48
N ASP A 135 14.20 3.77 -22.38
CA ASP A 135 14.85 2.72 -23.15
C ASP A 135 15.76 1.86 -22.26
N ILE A 136 16.56 2.47 -21.37
CA ILE A 136 17.39 1.73 -20.42
C ILE A 136 16.56 0.93 -19.40
N LEU A 137 15.46 1.50 -18.90
CA LEU A 137 14.57 0.80 -17.96
C LEU A 137 13.82 -0.35 -18.63
N ASN A 138 13.34 -0.16 -19.86
CA ASN A 138 12.68 -1.23 -20.59
C ASN A 138 13.63 -2.38 -20.90
N VAL A 139 14.86 -2.11 -21.30
CA VAL A 139 15.87 -3.17 -21.50
C VAL A 139 16.14 -3.94 -20.20
N ALA A 140 16.16 -3.25 -19.07
CA ALA A 140 16.47 -3.84 -17.77
C ALA A 140 15.32 -4.66 -17.16
N PHE A 141 14.08 -4.16 -17.22
CA PHE A 141 12.96 -4.71 -16.44
C PHE A 141 11.97 -5.54 -17.25
N THR A 142 11.85 -5.35 -18.57
CA THR A 142 10.89 -6.13 -19.39
C THR A 142 11.27 -7.61 -19.51
N ARG A 143 12.52 -7.97 -19.20
CA ARG A 143 12.96 -9.38 -19.11
C ARG A 143 12.46 -10.06 -17.84
N ASP A 144 12.32 -9.29 -16.77
CA ASP A 144 11.99 -9.80 -15.44
C ASP A 144 10.48 -9.74 -15.16
N PHE A 145 9.76 -8.82 -15.81
CA PHE A 145 8.33 -8.60 -15.61
C PHE A 145 7.57 -8.59 -16.93
N LYS A 146 6.39 -9.22 -16.95
CA LYS A 146 5.48 -9.19 -18.11
C LYS A 146 4.58 -7.95 -18.05
N PHE A 147 5.08 -6.83 -18.55
CA PHE A 147 4.31 -5.59 -18.70
C PHE A 147 4.70 -4.88 -20.01
N ASN A 148 3.90 -3.90 -20.42
CA ASN A 148 4.07 -3.19 -21.71
C ASN A 148 5.27 -2.21 -21.72
N GLY A 149 6.16 -2.28 -20.73
CA GLY A 149 7.24 -1.33 -20.52
C GLY A 149 6.80 -0.06 -19.79
N PHE A 150 7.78 0.72 -19.38
CA PHE A 150 7.59 2.04 -18.80
C PHE A 150 7.11 3.01 -19.89
N THR A 151 6.12 3.83 -19.53
CA THR A 151 5.65 4.91 -20.40
C THR A 151 6.55 6.13 -20.26
N LEU A 152 6.51 7.02 -21.26
CA LEU A 152 7.28 8.26 -21.23
C LEU A 152 6.87 9.17 -20.07
N GLU A 153 5.59 9.16 -19.69
CA GLU A 153 5.08 9.92 -18.55
C GLU A 153 5.64 9.41 -17.23
N SER A 154 5.68 8.09 -17.03
CA SER A 154 6.33 7.48 -15.86
C SER A 154 7.81 7.90 -15.76
N CYS A 155 8.52 7.92 -16.89
CA CYS A 155 9.91 8.38 -16.94
C CYS A 155 10.06 9.86 -16.59
N ARG A 156 9.18 10.73 -17.09
CA ARG A 156 9.18 12.17 -16.73
C ARG A 156 8.92 12.38 -15.24
N SER A 157 7.98 11.65 -14.64
CA SER A 157 7.73 11.70 -13.20
C SER A 157 8.94 11.21 -12.40
N MET A 158 9.63 10.16 -12.86
CA MET A 158 10.85 9.66 -12.22
C MET A 158 12.00 10.66 -12.29
N ILE A 159 12.18 11.36 -13.41
CA ILE A 159 13.16 12.45 -13.54
C ILE A 159 12.80 13.57 -12.59
N SER A 160 11.57 14.07 -12.62
CA SER A 160 11.13 15.15 -11.73
C SER A 160 11.30 14.84 -10.24
N MET A 161 11.28 13.57 -9.85
CA MET A 161 11.50 13.14 -8.46
C MET A 161 13.00 13.16 -8.07
N MET A 162 13.90 12.96 -9.02
CA MET A 162 15.33 12.72 -8.78
C MET A 162 16.24 13.86 -9.26
N ASP A 163 15.70 14.78 -10.06
CA ASP A 163 16.36 15.97 -10.60
C ASP A 163 16.54 17.03 -9.50
N PHE A 164 17.61 16.88 -8.72
CA PHE A 164 17.89 17.77 -7.58
C PHE A 164 18.53 19.09 -8.03
N ASP A 165 19.21 19.08 -9.17
CA ASP A 165 19.83 20.27 -9.75
C ASP A 165 18.90 21.06 -10.68
N ARG A 166 17.71 20.53 -10.99
CA ARG A 166 16.69 21.11 -11.88
C ARG A 166 17.19 21.28 -13.32
N SER A 167 18.07 20.37 -13.75
CA SER A 167 18.54 20.27 -15.13
C SER A 167 17.43 19.82 -16.08
N GLY A 168 16.40 19.12 -15.57
CA GLY A 168 15.40 18.43 -16.38
C GLY A 168 15.91 17.12 -16.99
N MET A 169 17.12 16.70 -16.63
CA MET A 169 17.77 15.46 -17.06
C MET A 169 18.33 14.72 -15.84
N LEU A 170 18.94 13.56 -16.03
CA LEU A 170 19.56 12.80 -14.94
C LEU A 170 21.06 12.66 -15.15
N SER A 171 21.82 13.17 -14.18
CA SER A 171 23.23 12.83 -14.04
C SER A 171 23.40 11.38 -13.56
N PHE A 172 24.62 10.84 -13.66
CA PHE A 172 24.89 9.48 -13.20
C PHE A 172 24.58 9.27 -11.71
N ASN A 173 24.78 10.28 -10.86
CA ASN A 173 24.56 10.16 -9.43
C ASN A 173 23.06 10.10 -9.07
N GLU A 174 22.24 10.89 -9.77
CA GLU A 174 20.78 10.88 -9.62
C GLU A 174 20.19 9.59 -10.18
N PHE A 175 20.66 9.17 -11.35
CA PHE A 175 20.30 7.87 -11.93
C PHE A 175 20.65 6.69 -11.01
N LYS A 176 21.82 6.72 -10.36
CA LYS A 176 22.20 5.69 -9.37
C LYS A 176 21.25 5.66 -8.17
N THR A 177 20.80 6.82 -7.70
CA THR A 177 19.83 6.92 -6.61
C THR A 177 18.47 6.35 -7.04
N LEU A 178 17.98 6.74 -8.21
CA LEU A 178 16.76 6.19 -8.81
C LEU A 178 16.84 4.67 -8.97
N TRP A 179 17.97 4.17 -9.45
CA TRP A 179 18.18 2.73 -9.66
C TRP A 179 18.09 1.93 -8.36
N ASN A 180 18.61 2.46 -7.24
CA ASN A 180 18.47 1.83 -5.93
C ASN A 180 17.02 1.80 -5.46
N LEU A 181 16.27 2.89 -5.66
CA LEU A 181 14.84 2.92 -5.36
C LEU A 181 14.10 1.87 -6.18
N LEU A 182 14.35 1.78 -7.49
CA LEU A 182 13.72 0.78 -8.36
C LEU A 182 14.06 -0.66 -7.93
N ARG A 183 15.28 -0.93 -7.46
CA ARG A 183 15.65 -2.23 -6.89
C ARG A 183 14.84 -2.54 -5.62
N LEU A 184 14.57 -1.55 -4.77
CA LEU A 184 13.77 -1.73 -3.56
C LEU A 184 12.33 -2.13 -3.89
N TRP A 185 11.74 -1.41 -4.84
CA TRP A 185 10.41 -1.73 -5.36
C TRP A 185 10.37 -3.11 -6.03
N LYS A 186 11.42 -3.50 -6.76
CA LYS A 186 11.55 -4.84 -7.36
C LYS A 186 11.51 -5.95 -6.30
N VAL A 187 12.25 -5.80 -5.20
CA VAL A 187 12.26 -6.79 -4.10
C VAL A 187 10.88 -6.87 -3.45
N SER A 188 10.25 -5.72 -3.17
CA SER A 188 8.92 -5.65 -2.58
C SER A 188 7.88 -6.42 -3.42
N GLN A 189 7.84 -6.18 -4.74
CA GLN A 189 6.93 -6.89 -5.65
C GLN A 189 7.19 -8.40 -5.73
N SER A 190 8.44 -8.85 -5.55
CA SER A 190 8.76 -10.29 -5.56
C SER A 190 8.31 -11.03 -4.30
N THR A 191 8.15 -10.31 -3.18
CA THR A 191 7.75 -10.89 -1.89
C THR A 191 6.23 -10.95 -1.72
N THR A 192 5.47 -10.19 -2.52
CA THR A 192 4.01 -10.28 -2.54
C THR A 192 3.54 -11.52 -3.32
N PRO A 193 2.69 -12.40 -2.75
CA PRO A 193 2.22 -13.59 -3.44
C PRO A 193 1.40 -13.24 -4.69
N SER A 194 1.52 -14.08 -5.72
CA SER A 194 1.05 -13.94 -7.10
C SER A 194 -0.45 -13.66 -7.32
N SER A 195 -1.27 -13.58 -6.27
CA SER A 195 -2.70 -13.25 -6.37
C SER A 195 -2.97 -11.74 -6.51
N THR A 196 -1.94 -10.89 -6.42
CA THR A 196 -2.04 -9.43 -6.63
C THR A 196 -1.34 -8.98 -7.91
N HIS A 197 -1.25 -9.84 -8.93
CA HIS A 197 -0.64 -9.50 -10.23
C HIS A 197 -1.40 -8.38 -10.97
N TRP A 198 -2.57 -7.99 -10.47
CA TRP A 198 -3.18 -6.69 -10.72
C TRP A 198 -3.45 -6.07 -9.35
N LEU A 199 -2.94 -4.86 -9.11
CA LEU A 199 -3.53 -3.95 -8.12
C LEU A 199 -5.04 -3.99 -8.38
N CYS A 200 -5.82 -4.38 -7.37
CA CYS A 200 -7.20 -4.86 -7.49
C CYS A 200 -8.21 -3.86 -8.08
N ASP A 201 -8.08 -3.49 -9.34
CA ASP A 201 -9.14 -2.90 -10.15
C ASP A 201 -9.43 -3.88 -11.28
N SER A 202 -10.43 -4.74 -11.07
CA SER A 202 -11.10 -5.37 -12.20
C SER A 202 -11.92 -4.29 -12.90
N PRO A 203 -11.81 -4.11 -14.23
CA PRO A 203 -12.63 -3.14 -14.93
C PRO A 203 -14.10 -3.51 -14.73
N VAL A 204 -14.90 -2.54 -14.29
CA VAL A 204 -16.36 -2.63 -14.25
C VAL A 204 -16.82 -2.96 -15.66
N GLU A 205 -17.17 -4.22 -15.92
CA GLU A 205 -17.85 -4.61 -17.15
C GLU A 205 -19.17 -3.84 -17.18
N THR A 206 -19.17 -2.76 -17.97
CA THR A 206 -20.38 -2.02 -18.31
C THR A 206 -21.19 -2.93 -19.23
N ALA A 207 -22.09 -3.72 -18.64
CA ALA A 207 -23.10 -4.44 -19.40
C ALA A 207 -24.04 -3.40 -20.03
N ALA A 208 -23.96 -3.28 -21.35
CA ALA A 208 -24.95 -2.60 -22.19
C ALA A 208 -26.13 -3.53 -22.50
#